data_AF-A0A1R1S6Q4-F1
#
_entry.id   AF-A0A1R1S6Q4-F1
#
_cell.length_a   1.000
_cell.length_b   1.000
_cell.length_c   1.000
_cell.angle_alpha   90.00
_cell.angle_beta   90.00
_cell.angle_gamma   90.00
#
_symmetry.space_group_name_H-M   'P 1'
#
loop_
_entity.id
_entity.type
_entity.pdbx_description
1 polymer ?
#
loop_
_entity_poly.entity_id
_entity_poly.type
_entity_poly.pdbx_seq_one_letter_code
_entity_poly.pdbx_strand_id
1 'polypeptide(L)'
;MSDAVDALIRDLSDRDREVRRAAEDGLVALGARSVDRLLPYVRDERRDSPRFGAESVLKRLGDQALPRLREIRRHGPGHLRGKALEALVELGGAEALDDADRRAVERLVRIKLLDEGRVELPLDAGRWLAFPADRLDDAVSALGLHDLRPATVVTGVEAATRAADSLEFEDSRGEKQTAYRVFITPEFDNWRGDPPTGKWRLVWGNAFVDECDGFLLADRLSERCGEAHFYVIDPYHSGSLWYVARDGRRVRSYGTYDYPEFRGEPLPFEVSYIEDAANGIDEEYAEGVSDAGIAADHLSVEPGPMPIEDTHGHGWLATTHPDAPNARFKGALPI
;
A
#
# COMPACT_ATOMS: atom_id res chain seq x y z
N MET A 1 -35.93 4.22 -21.87
CA MET A 1 -35.20 4.34 -20.58
C MET A 1 -33.73 3.95 -20.71
N SER A 2 -33.37 2.88 -21.44
CA SER A 2 -31.96 2.55 -21.77
C SER A 2 -31.23 3.76 -22.37
N ASP A 3 -31.87 4.42 -23.34
CA ASP A 3 -31.28 5.55 -24.08
C ASP A 3 -30.91 6.75 -23.19
N ALA A 4 -31.61 6.93 -22.07
CA ALA A 4 -31.31 8.00 -21.11
C ALA A 4 -30.05 7.67 -20.28
N VAL A 5 -29.88 6.42 -19.86
CA VAL A 5 -28.66 5.96 -19.16
C VAL A 5 -27.47 6.03 -20.11
N ASP A 6 -27.64 5.55 -21.35
CA ASP A 6 -26.57 5.54 -22.35
C ASP A 6 -26.15 6.97 -22.76
N ALA A 7 -27.09 7.93 -22.77
CA ALA A 7 -26.77 9.35 -22.95
C ALA A 7 -25.90 9.89 -21.82
N LEU A 8 -26.33 9.71 -20.56
CA LEU A 8 -25.56 10.19 -19.39
C LEU A 8 -24.17 9.55 -19.34
N ILE A 9 -24.02 8.28 -19.71
CA ILE A 9 -22.70 7.62 -19.74
C ILE A 9 -21.76 8.27 -20.76
N ARG A 10 -22.26 8.71 -21.92
CA ARG A 10 -21.42 9.45 -22.89
C ARG A 10 -20.97 10.79 -22.32
N ASP A 11 -21.87 11.46 -21.61
CA ASP A 11 -21.62 12.78 -21.01
C ASP A 11 -20.57 12.72 -19.88
N LEU A 12 -20.26 11.54 -19.31
CA LEU A 12 -19.16 11.35 -18.37
C LEU A 12 -17.77 11.63 -18.98
N SER A 13 -17.64 11.55 -20.31
CA SER A 13 -16.41 11.88 -21.04
C SER A 13 -16.46 13.27 -21.70
N ASP A 14 -17.47 14.09 -21.40
CA ASP A 14 -17.58 15.43 -21.98
C ASP A 14 -16.41 16.32 -21.55
N ARG A 15 -16.04 17.29 -22.38
CA ARG A 15 -14.96 18.26 -22.07
C ARG A 15 -15.39 19.25 -21.00
N ASP A 16 -16.68 19.58 -20.93
CA ASP A 16 -17.25 20.46 -19.93
C ASP A 16 -17.43 19.73 -18.59
N ARG A 17 -16.86 20.31 -17.53
CA ARG A 17 -16.95 19.77 -16.18
C ARG A 17 -18.38 19.76 -15.64
N GLU A 18 -19.19 20.76 -15.98
CA GLU A 18 -20.57 20.86 -15.51
C GLU A 18 -21.44 19.78 -16.15
N VAL A 19 -21.20 19.47 -17.42
CA VAL A 19 -21.86 18.36 -18.14
C VAL A 19 -21.51 17.03 -17.48
N ARG A 20 -20.21 16.76 -17.23
CA ARG A 20 -19.78 15.55 -16.52
C ARG A 20 -20.45 15.42 -15.15
N ARG A 21 -20.48 16.51 -14.38
CA ARG A 21 -21.09 16.52 -13.04
C ARG A 21 -22.60 16.24 -13.10
N ALA A 22 -23.32 16.88 -14.01
CA ALA A 22 -24.75 16.64 -14.20
C ALA A 22 -25.03 15.18 -14.62
N ALA A 23 -24.16 14.61 -15.45
CA ALA A 23 -24.24 13.21 -15.84
C ALA A 23 -24.06 12.27 -14.66
N GLU A 24 -23.05 12.49 -13.82
CA GLU A 24 -22.85 11.73 -12.59
C GLU A 24 -24.07 11.84 -11.65
N ASP A 25 -24.57 13.06 -11.42
CA ASP A 25 -25.72 13.31 -10.55
C ASP A 25 -26.97 12.58 -11.06
N GLY A 26 -27.21 12.61 -12.37
CA GLY A 26 -28.31 11.88 -13.01
C GLY A 26 -28.17 10.37 -12.85
N LEU A 27 -26.98 9.81 -13.05
CA LEU A 27 -26.72 8.38 -12.91
C LEU A 27 -26.84 7.90 -11.46
N VAL A 28 -26.44 8.72 -10.49
CA VAL A 28 -26.64 8.46 -9.05
C VAL A 28 -28.13 8.49 -8.71
N ALA A 29 -28.89 9.49 -9.21
CA ALA A 29 -30.33 9.58 -8.99
C ALA A 29 -31.11 8.38 -9.58
N LEU A 30 -30.60 7.77 -10.65
CA LEU A 30 -31.17 6.54 -11.21
C LEU A 30 -30.93 5.30 -10.33
N GLY A 31 -29.97 5.36 -9.40
CA GLY A 31 -29.65 4.32 -8.43
C GLY A 31 -29.04 3.07 -9.07
N ALA A 32 -29.32 1.90 -8.48
CA ALA A 32 -28.80 0.60 -8.93
C ALA A 32 -29.04 0.26 -10.42
N ARG A 33 -29.98 0.95 -11.08
CA ARG A 33 -30.27 0.78 -12.52
C ARG A 33 -29.11 1.21 -13.42
N SER A 34 -28.25 2.13 -12.97
CA SER A 34 -27.09 2.56 -13.75
C SER A 34 -25.94 1.56 -13.67
N VAL A 35 -25.88 0.70 -12.64
CA VAL A 35 -24.77 -0.23 -12.38
C VAL A 35 -24.48 -1.14 -13.58
N ASP A 36 -25.50 -1.76 -14.18
CA ASP A 36 -25.34 -2.67 -15.31
C ASP A 36 -24.62 -2.03 -16.51
N ARG A 37 -24.89 -0.74 -16.73
CA ARG A 37 -24.38 0.02 -17.87
C ARG A 37 -23.05 0.70 -17.56
N LEU A 38 -22.78 1.01 -16.30
CA LEU A 38 -21.52 1.60 -15.86
C LEU A 38 -20.40 0.56 -15.75
N LEU A 39 -20.75 -0.65 -15.31
CA LEU A 39 -19.78 -1.68 -15.01
C LEU A 39 -18.79 -2.00 -16.14
N PRO A 40 -19.17 -2.05 -17.44
CA PRO A 40 -18.22 -2.23 -18.54
C PRO A 40 -17.05 -1.23 -18.55
N TYR A 41 -17.28 0.00 -18.08
CA TYR A 41 -16.31 1.10 -18.12
C TYR A 41 -15.42 1.19 -16.89
N VAL A 42 -15.76 0.49 -15.81
CA VAL A 42 -14.92 0.42 -14.59
C VAL A 42 -13.57 -0.19 -14.96
N ARG A 43 -12.48 0.49 -14.60
CA ARG A 43 -11.10 0.12 -14.98
C ARG A 43 -10.90 -0.13 -16.48
N ASP A 44 -11.70 0.48 -17.35
CA ASP A 44 -11.46 0.42 -18.80
C ASP A 44 -10.28 1.35 -19.16
N GLU A 45 -9.27 0.78 -19.80
CA GLU A 45 -7.98 1.44 -20.09
C GLU A 45 -8.01 2.24 -21.40
N ARG A 46 -9.10 2.20 -22.16
CA ARG A 46 -9.23 2.99 -23.39
C ARG A 46 -9.14 4.48 -23.07
N ARG A 47 -8.34 5.20 -23.86
CA ARG A 47 -8.07 6.63 -23.69
C ARG A 47 -9.31 7.51 -23.51
N ASP A 48 -10.39 7.19 -24.25
CA ASP A 48 -11.63 7.97 -24.26
C ASP A 48 -12.75 7.32 -23.41
N SER A 49 -12.39 6.35 -22.55
CA SER A 49 -13.32 5.68 -21.66
C SER A 49 -13.88 6.65 -20.61
N PRO A 50 -15.18 6.56 -20.26
CA PRO A 50 -15.76 7.28 -19.12
C PRO A 50 -15.35 6.66 -17.77
N ARG A 51 -14.24 5.92 -17.70
CA ARG A 51 -13.76 5.16 -16.52
C ARG A 51 -13.85 5.96 -15.23
N PHE A 52 -13.26 7.15 -15.18
CA PHE A 52 -13.23 7.97 -13.98
C PHE A 52 -14.63 8.39 -13.52
N GLY A 53 -15.49 8.77 -14.47
CA GLY A 53 -16.89 9.09 -14.18
C GLY A 53 -17.68 7.86 -13.71
N ALA A 54 -17.46 6.70 -14.33
CA ALA A 54 -18.13 5.46 -13.94
C ALA A 54 -17.72 4.99 -12.53
N GLU A 55 -16.42 5.06 -12.22
CA GLU A 55 -15.88 4.78 -10.88
C GLU A 55 -16.40 5.79 -9.84
N SER A 56 -16.45 7.09 -10.19
CA SER A 56 -17.03 8.15 -9.36
C SER A 56 -18.50 7.87 -9.02
N VAL A 57 -19.32 7.55 -10.03
CA VAL A 57 -20.75 7.25 -9.84
C VAL A 57 -20.93 6.02 -8.95
N LEU A 58 -20.17 4.94 -9.16
CA LEU A 58 -20.25 3.75 -8.30
C LEU A 58 -19.87 4.06 -6.85
N LYS A 59 -18.80 4.84 -6.63
CA LYS A 59 -18.40 5.30 -5.29
C LYS A 59 -19.50 6.12 -4.62
N ARG A 60 -20.16 7.01 -5.37
CA ARG A 60 -21.28 7.84 -4.89
C ARG A 60 -22.55 7.03 -4.62
N LEU A 61 -22.81 5.98 -5.38
CA LEU A 61 -23.90 5.03 -5.08
C LEU A 61 -23.64 4.25 -3.79
N GLY A 62 -22.37 3.92 -3.51
CA GLY A 62 -21.95 3.23 -2.29
C GLY A 62 -22.72 1.93 -2.08
N ASP A 63 -23.24 1.73 -0.88
CA ASP A 63 -23.93 0.50 -0.47
C ASP A 63 -25.16 0.18 -1.33
N GLN A 64 -25.78 1.18 -1.96
CA GLN A 64 -26.93 0.98 -2.85
C GLN A 64 -26.59 0.14 -4.09
N ALA A 65 -25.32 0.11 -4.51
CA ALA A 65 -24.88 -0.69 -5.64
C ALA A 65 -24.66 -2.18 -5.27
N LEU A 66 -24.40 -2.50 -3.99
CA LEU A 66 -23.97 -3.84 -3.56
C LEU A 66 -24.95 -4.95 -3.91
N PRO A 67 -26.28 -4.83 -3.71
CA PRO A 67 -27.21 -5.90 -4.08
C PRO A 67 -27.17 -6.23 -5.57
N ARG A 68 -27.09 -5.20 -6.43
CA ARG A 68 -27.06 -5.40 -7.88
C ARG A 68 -25.73 -5.99 -8.34
N LEU A 69 -24.61 -5.53 -7.77
CA LEU A 69 -23.29 -6.08 -8.05
C LEU A 69 -23.20 -7.58 -7.67
N ARG A 70 -23.78 -8.00 -6.53
CA ARG A 70 -23.88 -9.42 -6.15
C ARG A 70 -24.67 -10.24 -7.16
N GLU A 71 -25.78 -9.71 -7.65
CA GLU A 71 -26.60 -10.37 -8.67
C GLU A 71 -25.82 -10.54 -10.00
N ILE A 72 -25.14 -9.49 -10.47
CA ILE A 72 -24.30 -9.55 -11.68
C ILE A 72 -23.19 -10.58 -11.48
N ARG A 73 -22.54 -10.57 -10.32
CA ARG A 73 -21.45 -11.49 -9.98
C ARG A 73 -21.88 -12.96 -10.05
N ARG A 74 -23.11 -13.28 -9.62
CA ARG A 74 -23.69 -14.64 -9.58
C ARG A 74 -24.29 -15.07 -10.91
N HIS A 75 -25.11 -14.22 -11.52
CA HIS A 75 -26.00 -14.57 -12.62
C HIS A 75 -25.84 -13.69 -13.86
N GLY A 76 -25.10 -12.59 -13.76
CA GLY A 76 -24.86 -11.69 -14.86
C GLY A 76 -23.96 -12.27 -15.98
N PRO A 77 -23.77 -11.49 -17.06
CA PRO A 77 -22.89 -11.86 -18.16
C PRO A 77 -21.46 -12.14 -17.69
N GLY A 78 -20.82 -13.19 -18.22
CA GLY A 78 -19.50 -13.65 -17.77
C GLY A 78 -18.43 -12.54 -17.76
N HIS A 79 -18.41 -11.68 -18.78
CA HIS A 79 -17.47 -10.56 -18.90
C HIS A 79 -17.66 -9.45 -17.85
N LEU A 80 -18.81 -9.40 -17.17
CA LEU A 80 -19.09 -8.42 -16.10
C LEU A 80 -18.85 -8.99 -14.70
N ARG A 81 -18.72 -10.31 -14.55
CA ARG A 81 -18.61 -10.93 -13.21
C ARG A 81 -17.34 -10.53 -12.48
N GLY A 82 -16.21 -10.42 -13.19
CA GLY A 82 -14.94 -9.95 -12.62
C GLY A 82 -15.03 -8.49 -12.17
N LYS A 83 -15.54 -7.61 -13.04
CA LYS A 83 -15.76 -6.20 -12.71
C LYS A 83 -16.71 -6.01 -11.53
N ALA A 84 -17.77 -6.85 -11.44
CA ALA A 84 -18.68 -6.84 -10.31
C ALA A 84 -17.98 -7.25 -9.00
N LEU A 85 -17.11 -8.26 -9.04
CA LEU A 85 -16.31 -8.67 -7.88
C LEU A 85 -15.40 -7.55 -7.39
N GLU A 86 -14.70 -6.89 -8.31
CA GLU A 86 -13.81 -5.77 -7.99
C GLU A 86 -14.59 -4.59 -7.39
N ALA A 87 -15.73 -4.23 -7.99
CA ALA A 87 -16.58 -3.16 -7.48
C ALA A 87 -17.17 -3.49 -6.09
N LEU A 88 -17.49 -4.75 -5.79
CA LEU A 88 -17.93 -5.16 -4.45
C LEU A 88 -16.83 -4.87 -3.42
N VAL A 89 -15.58 -5.23 -3.71
CA VAL A 89 -14.46 -5.03 -2.77
C VAL A 89 -14.10 -3.56 -2.65
N GLU A 90 -14.15 -2.79 -3.74
CA GLU A 90 -13.93 -1.34 -3.72
C GLU A 90 -14.96 -0.62 -2.84
N LEU A 91 -16.23 -1.03 -2.87
CA LEU A 91 -17.30 -0.33 -2.16
C LEU A 91 -17.47 -0.78 -0.70
N GLY A 92 -17.28 -2.08 -0.41
CA GLY A 92 -17.59 -2.65 0.90
C GLY A 92 -16.59 -3.70 1.40
N GLY A 93 -15.39 -3.76 0.83
CA GLY A 93 -14.35 -4.70 1.26
C GLY A 93 -14.73 -6.17 1.03
N ALA A 94 -14.02 -7.08 1.69
CA ALA A 94 -14.32 -8.51 1.61
C ALA A 94 -15.63 -8.89 2.33
N GLU A 95 -16.18 -8.02 3.18
CA GLU A 95 -17.52 -8.17 3.78
C GLU A 95 -18.65 -7.98 2.76
N ALA A 96 -18.41 -7.26 1.67
CA ALA A 96 -19.36 -7.18 0.57
C ALA A 96 -19.53 -8.51 -0.17
N LEU A 97 -18.54 -9.41 -0.07
CA LEU A 97 -18.52 -10.72 -0.71
C LEU A 97 -19.33 -11.74 0.09
N ASP A 98 -20.05 -12.60 -0.63
CA ASP A 98 -20.59 -13.81 -0.02
C ASP A 98 -19.49 -14.88 0.15
N ASP A 99 -19.82 -15.97 0.83
CA ASP A 99 -18.84 -17.01 1.15
C ASP A 99 -18.24 -17.72 -0.07
N ALA A 100 -18.99 -17.83 -1.17
CA ALA A 100 -18.48 -18.47 -2.37
C ALA A 100 -17.47 -17.59 -3.10
N ASP A 101 -17.69 -16.27 -3.12
CA ASP A 101 -16.72 -15.33 -3.67
C ASP A 101 -15.49 -15.19 -2.77
N ARG A 102 -15.68 -15.14 -1.44
CA ARG A 102 -14.56 -15.12 -0.49
C ARG A 102 -13.64 -16.33 -0.69
N ARG A 103 -14.21 -17.54 -0.75
CA ARG A 103 -13.42 -18.76 -1.03
C ARG A 103 -12.74 -18.74 -2.40
N ALA A 104 -13.37 -18.15 -3.41
CA ALA A 104 -12.77 -18.03 -4.73
C ALA A 104 -11.56 -17.09 -4.74
N VAL A 105 -11.70 -15.93 -4.08
CA VAL A 105 -10.61 -14.96 -3.88
C VAL A 105 -9.47 -15.59 -3.09
N GLU A 106 -9.75 -16.20 -1.94
CA GLU A 106 -8.73 -16.86 -1.12
C GLU A 106 -8.00 -17.97 -1.88
N ARG A 107 -8.73 -18.74 -2.71
CA ARG A 107 -8.12 -19.75 -3.57
C ARG A 107 -7.23 -19.11 -4.63
N LEU A 108 -7.66 -18.02 -5.25
CA LEU A 108 -6.87 -17.31 -6.26
C LEU A 108 -5.59 -16.75 -5.65
N VAL A 109 -5.67 -16.12 -4.48
CA VAL A 109 -4.48 -15.66 -3.73
C VAL A 109 -3.53 -16.82 -3.49
N ARG A 110 -4.00 -17.96 -2.95
CA ARG A 110 -3.13 -19.13 -2.74
C ARG A 110 -2.46 -19.65 -4.00
N ILE A 111 -3.14 -19.59 -5.16
CA ILE A 111 -2.56 -20.00 -6.45
C ILE A 111 -1.49 -18.97 -6.88
N LYS A 112 -1.81 -17.68 -6.80
CA LYS A 112 -0.90 -16.59 -7.20
C LYS A 112 0.36 -16.55 -6.36
N LEU A 113 0.26 -16.86 -5.08
CA LEU A 113 1.41 -16.97 -4.17
C LEU A 113 2.40 -18.08 -4.54
N LEU A 114 2.01 -19.09 -5.33
CA LEU A 114 2.93 -20.15 -5.76
C LEU A 114 3.88 -19.68 -6.86
N ASP A 115 3.45 -18.71 -7.68
CA ASP A 115 4.14 -18.25 -8.89
C ASP A 115 4.34 -16.73 -8.88
N GLU A 116 4.30 -16.08 -7.71
CA GLU A 116 4.59 -14.66 -7.61
C GLU A 116 6.06 -14.43 -7.97
N GLY A 117 6.31 -14.09 -9.23
CA GLY A 117 7.62 -13.83 -9.80
C GLY A 117 8.15 -12.45 -9.41
N ARG A 118 8.90 -11.81 -10.33
CA ARG A 118 9.54 -10.50 -10.12
C ARG A 118 8.54 -9.52 -9.49
N VAL A 119 8.88 -9.08 -8.28
CA VAL A 119 8.08 -8.17 -7.50
C VAL A 119 8.55 -6.75 -7.78
N GLU A 120 7.61 -5.80 -7.84
CA GLU A 120 7.91 -4.38 -7.93
C GLU A 120 7.36 -3.70 -6.68
N LEU A 121 8.25 -3.07 -5.90
CA LEU A 121 7.87 -2.22 -4.78
C LEU A 121 7.95 -0.74 -5.19
N PRO A 122 6.95 0.06 -4.84
CA PRO A 122 6.95 1.48 -5.18
C PRO A 122 8.02 2.23 -4.37
N LEU A 123 9.04 2.74 -5.05
CA LEU A 123 9.98 3.69 -4.45
C LEU A 123 9.29 5.04 -4.17
N ASP A 124 8.30 5.40 -5.00
CA ASP A 124 7.50 6.62 -4.88
C ASP A 124 6.43 6.56 -3.77
N ALA A 125 6.25 5.41 -3.09
CA ALA A 125 5.38 5.31 -1.93
C ALA A 125 5.86 6.14 -0.72
N GLY A 126 7.05 6.72 -0.83
CA GLY A 126 7.49 7.88 -0.06
C GLY A 126 7.96 7.61 1.35
N ARG A 127 7.61 6.47 1.96
CA ARG A 127 8.11 6.05 3.27
C ARG A 127 7.88 4.58 3.56
N TRP A 128 8.83 3.95 4.26
CA TRP A 128 8.72 2.56 4.68
C TRP A 128 9.58 2.30 5.91
N LEU A 129 9.27 1.22 6.62
CA LEU A 129 10.13 0.68 7.68
C LEU A 129 10.82 -0.59 7.17
N ALA A 130 11.94 -0.96 7.78
CA ALA A 130 12.62 -2.23 7.54
C ALA A 130 12.96 -2.93 8.86
N PHE A 131 12.88 -4.26 8.90
CA PHE A 131 13.33 -5.07 10.03
C PHE A 131 13.91 -6.43 9.56
N PRO A 132 14.76 -7.10 10.36
CA PRO A 132 15.33 -8.40 10.00
C PRO A 132 14.24 -9.46 9.75
N ALA A 133 14.34 -10.16 8.62
CA ALA A 133 13.27 -10.99 8.07
C ALA A 133 12.83 -12.16 8.97
N ASP A 134 13.75 -12.67 9.79
CA ASP A 134 13.52 -13.77 10.74
C ASP A 134 12.77 -13.34 12.02
N ARG A 135 12.47 -12.04 12.16
CA ARG A 135 11.78 -11.44 13.33
C ARG A 135 10.32 -11.08 13.05
N LEU A 136 9.64 -11.78 12.12
CA LEU A 136 8.26 -11.48 11.73
C LEU A 136 7.29 -11.45 12.93
N ASP A 137 7.30 -12.48 13.78
CA ASP A 137 6.41 -12.56 14.94
C ASP A 137 6.67 -11.43 15.95
N ASP A 138 7.95 -11.07 16.13
CA ASP A 138 8.36 -9.96 16.98
C ASP A 138 7.89 -8.61 16.42
N ALA A 139 8.02 -8.40 15.11
CA ALA A 139 7.55 -7.20 14.43
C ALA A 139 6.03 -7.05 14.51
N VAL A 140 5.29 -8.14 14.28
CA VAL A 140 3.82 -8.19 14.44
C VAL A 140 3.42 -7.81 15.85
N SER A 141 4.11 -8.35 16.87
CA SER A 141 3.87 -7.98 18.26
C SER A 141 4.25 -6.55 18.58
N ALA A 142 5.35 -6.02 18.02
CA ALA A 142 5.83 -4.66 18.31
C ALA A 142 4.89 -3.59 17.76
N LEU A 143 4.36 -3.84 16.56
CA LEU A 143 3.48 -2.93 15.84
C LEU A 143 2.00 -3.10 16.22
N GLY A 144 1.67 -4.08 17.08
CA GLY A 144 0.28 -4.34 17.48
C GLY A 144 -0.59 -4.80 16.30
N LEU A 145 -0.05 -5.68 15.46
CA LEU A 145 -0.71 -6.12 14.24
C LEU A 145 -1.59 -7.34 14.47
N HIS A 146 -2.73 -7.36 13.80
CA HIS A 146 -3.80 -8.33 13.90
C HIS A 146 -4.25 -8.82 12.52
N ASP A 147 -5.02 -9.92 12.49
CA ASP A 147 -5.60 -10.53 11.29
C ASP A 147 -4.59 -10.71 10.15
N LEU A 148 -3.44 -11.34 10.43
CA LEU A 148 -2.43 -11.60 9.42
C LEU A 148 -2.99 -12.49 8.29
N ARG A 149 -2.93 -11.99 7.06
CA ARG A 149 -3.37 -12.69 5.84
C ARG A 149 -2.24 -12.74 4.82
N PRO A 150 -1.92 -13.92 4.27
CA PRO A 150 -1.04 -14.03 3.11
C PRO A 150 -1.54 -13.16 1.97
N ALA A 151 -0.65 -12.38 1.37
CA ALA A 151 -0.96 -11.49 0.27
C ALA A 151 0.18 -11.50 -0.75
N THR A 152 -0.19 -11.45 -2.02
CA THR A 152 0.76 -11.12 -3.09
C THR A 152 1.25 -9.68 -2.87
N VAL A 153 2.47 -9.36 -3.27
CA VAL A 153 3.01 -8.00 -3.20
C VAL A 153 2.16 -7.01 -3.96
N VAL A 154 1.63 -7.37 -5.13
CA VAL A 154 0.73 -6.51 -5.89
C VAL A 154 -0.51 -6.12 -5.07
N THR A 155 -1.19 -7.11 -4.47
CA THR A 155 -2.31 -6.85 -3.55
C THR A 155 -1.87 -6.04 -2.33
N GLY A 156 -0.74 -6.39 -1.71
CA GLY A 156 -0.22 -5.77 -0.50
C GLY A 156 0.08 -4.28 -0.67
N VAL A 157 0.85 -3.95 -1.71
CA VAL A 157 1.17 -2.58 -2.09
C VAL A 157 -0.10 -1.79 -2.38
N GLU A 158 -1.00 -2.32 -3.21
CA GLU A 158 -2.25 -1.62 -3.52
C GLU A 158 -3.06 -1.32 -2.24
N ALA A 159 -3.10 -2.28 -1.33
CA ALA A 159 -3.82 -2.19 -0.07
C ALA A 159 -3.27 -1.12 0.87
N ALA A 160 -1.95 -0.94 0.90
CA ALA A 160 -1.25 -0.09 1.85
C ALA A 160 -0.88 1.29 1.30
N THR A 161 -0.99 1.50 -0.03
CA THR A 161 -0.52 2.75 -0.68
C THR A 161 -1.57 3.44 -1.56
N ARG A 162 -2.55 2.72 -2.11
CA ARG A 162 -3.54 3.30 -3.06
C ARG A 162 -4.97 3.21 -2.58
N ALA A 163 -5.36 2.05 -2.07
CA ALA A 163 -6.67 1.86 -1.46
C ALA A 163 -6.75 2.57 -0.10
N ALA A 164 -7.97 2.75 0.41
CA ALA A 164 -8.16 3.28 1.76
C ALA A 164 -7.50 2.34 2.78
N ASP A 165 -6.43 2.81 3.41
CA ASP A 165 -5.61 2.08 4.39
C ASP A 165 -5.90 2.52 5.83
N SER A 166 -6.91 3.38 6.05
CA SER A 166 -7.47 3.72 7.36
C SER A 166 -8.97 3.46 7.42
N LEU A 167 -9.47 3.12 8.61
CA LEU A 167 -10.86 2.82 8.88
C LEU A 167 -11.26 3.38 10.25
N GLU A 168 -12.23 4.29 10.27
CA GLU A 168 -12.89 4.72 11.50
C GLU A 168 -14.01 3.74 11.87
N PHE A 169 -14.11 3.39 13.15
CA PHE A 169 -15.18 2.55 13.68
C PHE A 169 -15.42 2.84 15.17
N GLU A 170 -16.58 2.42 15.68
CA GLU A 170 -16.84 2.41 17.12
C GLU A 170 -16.48 1.05 17.70
N ASP A 171 -15.71 1.04 18.78
CA ASP A 171 -15.36 -0.18 19.49
C ASP A 171 -16.54 -0.71 20.35
N SER A 172 -16.31 -1.82 21.05
CA SER A 172 -17.32 -2.43 21.94
C SER A 172 -17.81 -1.52 23.08
N ARG A 173 -17.12 -0.41 23.36
CA ARG A 173 -17.48 0.59 24.37
C ARG A 173 -18.15 1.82 23.75
N GLY A 174 -18.30 1.87 22.43
CA GLY A 174 -18.83 3.03 21.70
C GLY A 174 -17.81 4.16 21.56
N GLU A 175 -16.53 3.90 21.82
CA GLU A 175 -15.47 4.89 21.59
C GLU A 175 -15.05 4.84 20.12
N LYS A 176 -14.84 6.02 19.53
CA LYS A 176 -14.33 6.12 18.16
C LYS A 176 -12.87 5.73 18.14
N GLN A 177 -12.56 4.75 17.29
CA GLN A 177 -11.22 4.26 17.04
C GLN A 177 -10.89 4.39 15.56
N THR A 178 -9.60 4.49 15.25
CA THR A 178 -9.09 4.40 13.88
C THR A 178 -8.16 3.21 13.80
N ALA A 179 -8.43 2.32 12.85
CA ALA A 179 -7.54 1.21 12.50
C ALA A 179 -6.86 1.50 11.18
N TYR A 180 -5.65 0.98 11.02
CA TYR A 180 -4.89 1.08 9.78
C TYR A 180 -4.59 -0.30 9.23
N ARG A 181 -4.47 -0.39 7.90
CA ARG A 181 -4.03 -1.57 7.18
C ARG A 181 -2.55 -1.44 6.85
N VAL A 182 -1.82 -2.51 7.12
CA VAL A 182 -0.36 -2.58 6.99
C VAL A 182 -0.02 -3.74 6.06
N PHE A 183 0.96 -3.53 5.21
CA PHE A 183 1.56 -4.57 4.37
C PHE A 183 2.99 -4.82 4.80
N ILE A 184 3.32 -6.08 5.10
CA ILE A 184 4.68 -6.56 5.33
C ILE A 184 5.09 -7.37 4.10
N THR A 185 6.24 -7.08 3.52
CA THR A 185 6.70 -7.76 2.30
C THR A 185 7.12 -9.22 2.54
N PRO A 186 7.37 -9.97 1.44
CA PRO A 186 8.28 -11.11 1.47
C PRO A 186 9.65 -10.73 2.04
N GLU A 187 10.49 -11.75 2.24
CA GLU A 187 11.88 -11.55 2.64
C GLU A 187 12.71 -11.21 1.41
N PHE A 188 13.60 -10.24 1.56
CA PHE A 188 14.52 -9.85 0.51
C PHE A 188 15.95 -10.00 1.00
N ASP A 189 16.81 -10.63 0.19
CA ASP A 189 18.25 -10.65 0.45
C ASP A 189 18.85 -9.26 0.28
N ASN A 190 19.75 -8.88 1.18
CA ASN A 190 20.70 -7.78 0.94
C ASN A 190 22.13 -8.29 0.97
N TRP A 191 22.66 -8.55 -0.22
CA TRP A 191 24.06 -8.90 -0.44
C TRP A 191 24.95 -7.68 -0.72
N ARG A 192 24.37 -6.50 -0.96
CA ARG A 192 25.08 -5.25 -1.29
C ARG A 192 25.61 -4.52 -0.07
N GLY A 193 25.05 -4.78 1.10
CA GLY A 193 25.64 -4.35 2.36
C GLY A 193 27.09 -4.83 2.47
N ASP A 194 27.98 -3.97 2.97
CA ASP A 194 29.34 -4.34 3.35
C ASP A 194 29.52 -4.12 4.86
N PRO A 195 29.51 -5.19 5.68
CA PRO A 195 29.27 -6.59 5.32
C PRO A 195 27.79 -6.87 4.98
N PRO A 196 27.46 -8.00 4.31
CA PRO A 196 26.08 -8.36 3.99
C PRO A 196 25.19 -8.36 5.24
N THR A 197 24.05 -7.66 5.16
CA THR A 197 23.18 -7.38 6.31
C THR A 197 22.08 -8.44 6.52
N GLY A 198 22.08 -9.50 5.72
CA GLY A 198 21.13 -10.61 5.81
C GLY A 198 19.84 -10.34 5.04
N LYS A 199 18.74 -10.96 5.47
CA LYS A 199 17.42 -10.80 4.85
C LYS A 199 16.59 -9.78 5.61
N TRP A 200 15.84 -8.97 4.89
CA TRP A 200 14.98 -7.93 5.44
C TRP A 200 13.54 -8.08 4.96
N ARG A 201 12.62 -7.62 5.80
CA ARG A 201 11.24 -7.37 5.43
C ARG A 201 10.97 -5.88 5.59
N LEU A 202 10.12 -5.38 4.73
CA LEU A 202 9.75 -3.98 4.67
C LEU A 202 8.27 -3.83 5.05
N VAL A 203 7.90 -2.68 5.62
CA VAL A 203 6.55 -2.39 6.10
C VAL A 203 6.00 -1.13 5.45
N TRP A 204 4.82 -1.26 4.83
CA TRP A 204 4.03 -0.18 4.26
C TRP A 204 2.69 0.00 4.97
N GLY A 205 2.18 1.22 4.91
CA GLY A 205 0.89 1.64 5.46
C GLY A 205 0.96 3.14 5.62
N ASN A 206 0.65 3.88 4.56
CA ASN A 206 0.94 5.31 4.51
C ASN A 206 0.25 6.08 5.63
N ALA A 207 -1.03 5.82 5.88
CA ALA A 207 -1.75 6.41 6.99
C ALA A 207 -1.22 5.92 8.34
N PHE A 208 -0.85 4.65 8.45
CA PHE A 208 -0.28 4.10 9.69
C PHE A 208 1.01 4.79 10.08
N VAL A 209 1.95 4.93 9.14
CA VAL A 209 3.27 5.53 9.38
C VAL A 209 3.14 7.02 9.68
N ASP A 210 2.21 7.73 9.03
CA ASP A 210 1.96 9.15 9.31
C ASP A 210 1.38 9.38 10.70
N GLU A 211 0.34 8.64 11.03
CA GLU A 211 -0.44 8.90 12.25
C GLU A 211 0.25 8.32 13.49
N CYS A 212 1.10 7.30 13.34
CA CYS A 212 1.77 6.63 14.46
C CYS A 212 3.25 6.98 14.62
N ASP A 213 3.77 7.93 13.83
CA ASP A 213 5.16 8.39 13.83
C ASP A 213 6.17 7.28 13.47
N GLY A 214 6.71 7.36 12.25
CA GLY A 214 7.69 6.40 11.72
C GLY A 214 8.94 6.21 12.59
N PHE A 215 9.41 7.25 13.31
CA PHE A 215 10.55 7.11 14.21
C PHE A 215 10.21 6.25 15.42
N LEU A 216 9.03 6.47 16.01
CA LEU A 216 8.56 5.70 17.15
C LEU A 216 8.27 4.24 16.76
N LEU A 217 7.75 4.02 15.55
CA LEU A 217 7.56 2.68 15.02
C LEU A 217 8.90 1.94 14.83
N ALA A 218 9.93 2.61 14.30
CA ALA A 218 11.27 2.03 14.18
C ALA A 218 11.88 1.72 15.56
N ASP A 219 11.74 2.61 16.54
CA ASP A 219 12.20 2.33 17.90
C ASP A 219 11.52 1.08 18.47
N ARG A 220 10.18 1.00 18.42
CA ARG A 220 9.43 -0.18 18.90
C ARG A 220 9.80 -1.45 18.19
N LEU A 221 9.95 -1.41 16.86
CA LEU A 221 10.41 -2.55 16.07
C LEU A 221 11.79 -2.99 16.51
N SER A 222 12.75 -2.07 16.62
CA SER A 222 14.12 -2.39 17.00
C SER A 222 14.24 -2.94 18.42
N GLU A 223 13.39 -2.52 19.36
CA GLU A 223 13.38 -3.06 20.73
C GLU A 223 13.09 -4.57 20.76
N ARG A 224 12.26 -5.05 19.84
CA ARG A 224 11.93 -6.48 19.74
C ARG A 224 12.75 -7.22 18.71
N CYS A 225 13.03 -6.60 17.57
CA CYS A 225 13.73 -7.23 16.44
C CYS A 225 15.26 -7.09 16.52
N GLY A 226 15.77 -6.30 17.46
CA GLY A 226 17.20 -5.96 17.62
C GLY A 226 17.60 -4.75 16.77
N GLU A 227 17.10 -4.66 15.54
CA GLU A 227 17.35 -3.54 14.62
C GLU A 227 16.10 -3.24 13.80
N ALA A 228 15.88 -1.96 13.49
CA ALA A 228 14.87 -1.52 12.55
C ALA A 228 15.22 -0.16 11.98
N HIS A 229 14.80 0.07 10.74
CA HIS A 229 15.08 1.31 10.01
C HIS A 229 13.79 1.99 9.58
N PHE A 230 13.85 3.30 9.39
CA PHE A 230 12.79 4.11 8.82
C PHE A 230 13.36 4.99 7.71
N TYR A 231 12.68 5.03 6.58
CA TYR A 231 13.09 5.78 5.39
C TYR A 231 11.94 6.64 4.88
N VAL A 232 12.27 7.82 4.37
CA VAL A 232 11.34 8.74 3.69
C VAL A 232 12.01 9.32 2.46
N ILE A 233 11.31 9.28 1.34
CA ILE A 233 11.64 9.98 0.10
C ILE A 233 10.48 10.92 -0.19
N ASP A 234 10.72 12.23 -0.20
CA ASP A 234 9.74 13.23 -0.61
C ASP A 234 9.92 13.53 -2.12
N PRO A 235 9.04 12.99 -2.99
CA PRO A 235 9.15 13.20 -4.43
C PRO A 235 8.84 14.63 -4.87
N TYR A 236 8.25 15.47 -4.01
CA TYR A 236 7.84 16.83 -4.34
C TYR A 236 8.86 17.88 -3.92
N HIS A 237 9.57 17.66 -2.82
CA HIS A 237 10.49 18.64 -2.25
C HIS A 237 11.95 18.22 -2.26
N SER A 238 12.28 17.07 -2.86
CA SER A 238 13.64 16.50 -2.85
C SER A 238 14.17 16.31 -1.42
N GLY A 239 13.25 16.09 -0.47
CA GLY A 239 13.57 15.80 0.92
C GLY A 239 13.86 14.32 1.08
N SER A 240 14.92 14.00 1.81
CA SER A 240 15.30 12.63 2.13
C SER A 240 15.49 12.49 3.64
N LEU A 241 15.10 11.33 4.16
CA LEU A 241 15.31 10.99 5.56
C LEU A 241 15.55 9.50 5.71
N TRP A 242 16.50 9.16 6.55
CA TRP A 242 16.68 7.80 7.02
C TRP A 242 17.09 7.76 8.49
N TYR A 243 16.67 6.71 9.17
CA TYR A 243 16.81 6.55 10.60
C TYR A 243 17.08 5.09 10.94
N VAL A 244 18.17 4.84 11.67
CA VAL A 244 18.59 3.53 12.12
C VAL A 244 18.41 3.45 13.63
N ALA A 245 17.59 2.51 14.09
CA ALA A 245 17.43 2.19 15.49
C ALA A 245 17.89 0.77 15.81
N ARG A 246 18.55 0.63 16.97
CA ARG A 246 18.94 -0.65 17.56
C ARG A 246 18.50 -0.69 19.01
N ASP A 247 17.92 -1.81 19.43
CA ASP A 247 17.46 -2.05 20.80
C ASP A 247 16.62 -0.89 21.38
N GLY A 248 15.71 -0.33 20.57
CA GLY A 248 14.79 0.74 20.98
C GLY A 248 15.40 2.14 20.99
N ARG A 249 16.56 2.34 20.35
CA ARG A 249 17.27 3.63 20.38
C ARG A 249 17.84 4.00 19.02
N ARG A 250 17.75 5.29 18.67
CA ARG A 250 18.49 5.87 17.54
C ARG A 250 19.99 5.60 17.66
N VAL A 251 20.56 5.04 16.60
CA VAL A 251 22.01 4.88 16.41
C VAL A 251 22.54 5.97 15.48
N ARG A 252 21.92 6.14 14.32
CA ARG A 252 22.32 7.09 13.29
C ARG A 252 21.08 7.55 12.52
N SER A 253 21.03 8.82 12.13
CA SER A 253 19.99 9.33 11.25
C SER A 253 20.49 10.48 10.39
N TYR A 254 19.81 10.69 9.28
CA TYR A 254 19.91 11.85 8.42
C TYR A 254 18.52 12.41 8.14
N GLY A 255 18.38 13.73 8.04
CA GLY A 255 17.19 14.37 7.49
C GLY A 255 17.53 15.70 6.83
N THR A 256 17.06 15.91 5.59
CA THR A 256 17.34 17.13 4.78
C THR A 256 16.97 18.43 5.48
N TYR A 257 15.95 18.43 6.33
CA TYR A 257 15.47 19.62 7.03
C TYR A 257 15.76 19.61 8.54
N ASP A 258 16.55 18.63 9.01
CA ASP A 258 16.92 18.52 10.42
C ASP A 258 18.11 19.43 10.76
N TYR A 259 18.20 19.84 12.02
CA TYR A 259 19.40 20.49 12.56
C TYR A 259 19.85 19.82 13.88
N PRO A 260 21.09 19.29 13.95
CA PRO A 260 21.96 18.98 12.81
C PRO A 260 21.30 17.93 11.89
N GLU A 261 21.61 17.97 10.60
CA GLU A 261 21.08 17.03 9.59
C GLU A 261 21.45 15.58 9.92
N PHE A 262 22.71 15.36 10.32
CA PHE A 262 23.19 14.07 10.81
C PHE A 262 23.20 14.01 12.34
N ARG A 263 22.74 12.89 12.89
CA ARG A 263 22.77 12.60 14.33
C ARG A 263 23.29 11.20 14.59
N GLY A 264 24.17 11.06 15.59
CA GLY A 264 24.84 9.78 15.90
C GLY A 264 26.18 9.62 15.17
N GLU A 265 26.89 8.52 15.45
CA GLU A 265 28.20 8.24 14.83
C GLU A 265 28.03 7.63 13.43
N PRO A 266 28.89 7.98 12.45
CA PRO A 266 28.84 7.39 11.10
C PRO A 266 28.88 5.86 11.12
N LEU A 267 28.08 5.26 10.24
CA LEU A 267 28.03 3.81 10.00
C LEU A 267 29.13 3.40 9.01
N PRO A 268 29.52 2.10 8.97
CA PRO A 268 30.62 1.63 8.13
C PRO A 268 30.50 1.97 6.64
N PHE A 269 29.30 1.89 6.06
CA PHE A 269 29.08 2.21 4.64
C PHE A 269 29.33 3.69 4.31
N GLU A 270 29.23 4.57 5.31
CA GLU A 270 29.46 6.01 5.13
C GLU A 270 30.96 6.31 4.98
N VAL A 271 31.85 5.42 5.44
CA VAL A 271 33.30 5.69 5.52
C VAL A 271 33.93 5.96 4.15
N SER A 272 33.59 5.17 3.12
CA SER A 272 34.13 5.39 1.77
C SER A 272 33.68 6.74 1.21
N TYR A 273 32.41 7.11 1.41
CA TYR A 273 31.89 8.41 1.02
C TYR A 273 32.59 9.55 1.76
N ILE A 274 32.84 9.39 3.06
CA ILE A 274 33.59 10.37 3.89
C ILE A 274 35.01 10.58 3.34
N GLU A 275 35.71 9.49 3.02
CA GLU A 275 37.09 9.54 2.54
C GLU A 275 37.18 10.19 1.16
N ASP A 276 36.27 9.86 0.24
CA ASP A 276 36.21 10.46 -1.10
C ASP A 276 35.98 11.98 -1.04
N ALA A 277 35.08 12.42 -0.15
CA ALA A 277 34.81 13.82 0.11
C ALA A 277 36.04 14.58 0.66
N ALA A 278 36.74 13.99 1.63
CA ALA A 278 37.93 14.58 2.24
C ALA A 278 39.09 14.73 1.26
N ASN A 279 39.11 13.93 0.18
CA ASN A 279 40.11 13.98 -0.88
C ASN A 279 39.84 15.05 -1.96
N GLY A 280 38.84 15.92 -1.76
CA GLY A 280 38.53 17.03 -2.66
C GLY A 280 37.86 16.61 -3.97
N ILE A 281 37.25 15.42 -3.99
CA ILE A 281 36.39 14.92 -5.06
C ILE A 281 34.95 15.38 -4.75
N ASP A 282 34.75 16.70 -4.79
CA ASP A 282 33.47 17.47 -4.85
C ASP A 282 32.33 17.20 -3.83
N GLU A 283 31.32 18.08 -3.84
CA GLU A 283 30.12 18.17 -2.97
C GLU A 283 29.23 16.90 -2.84
N GLU A 284 29.61 15.79 -3.47
CA GLU A 284 28.87 14.53 -3.64
C GLU A 284 28.75 13.69 -2.34
N TYR A 285 29.51 14.06 -1.29
CA TYR A 285 29.41 13.47 0.06
C TYR A 285 27.99 13.48 0.61
N ALA A 286 27.31 14.61 0.45
CA ALA A 286 25.95 14.78 0.92
C ALA A 286 25.00 13.97 0.04
N GLU A 287 25.12 14.00 -1.29
CA GLU A 287 24.14 13.37 -2.18
C GLU A 287 24.05 11.85 -1.99
N GLY A 288 25.18 11.13 -1.89
CA GLY A 288 25.17 9.67 -1.72
C GLY A 288 24.66 9.21 -0.35
N VAL A 289 25.15 9.82 0.73
CA VAL A 289 24.80 9.43 2.11
C VAL A 289 23.45 10.00 2.55
N SER A 290 22.99 11.11 1.96
CA SER A 290 21.69 11.70 2.27
C SER A 290 20.52 10.95 1.62
N ASP A 291 20.75 10.25 0.51
CA ASP A 291 19.70 9.55 -0.21
C ASP A 291 19.21 8.32 0.58
N ALA A 292 17.91 8.28 0.87
CA ALA A 292 17.30 7.21 1.64
C ALA A 292 17.29 5.87 0.90
N GLY A 293 17.24 5.87 -0.43
CA GLY A 293 17.34 4.67 -1.27
C GLY A 293 18.73 4.06 -1.20
N ILE A 294 19.77 4.89 -1.38
CA ILE A 294 21.18 4.46 -1.24
C ILE A 294 21.44 3.95 0.18
N ALA A 295 21.00 4.68 1.21
CA ALA A 295 21.13 4.23 2.59
C ALA A 295 20.39 2.89 2.82
N ALA A 296 19.22 2.68 2.22
CA ALA A 296 18.50 1.42 2.31
C ALA A 296 19.22 0.28 1.59
N ASP A 297 19.81 0.50 0.41
CA ASP A 297 20.59 -0.51 -0.33
C ASP A 297 21.78 -1.01 0.50
N HIS A 298 22.45 -0.13 1.25
CA HIS A 298 23.56 -0.51 2.13
C HIS A 298 23.13 -1.15 3.45
N LEU A 299 22.01 -0.70 4.05
CA LEU A 299 21.65 -1.04 5.44
C LEU A 299 20.58 -2.13 5.54
N SER A 300 19.58 -2.10 4.66
CA SER A 300 18.45 -3.01 4.65
C SER A 300 18.09 -3.41 3.23
N VAL A 301 17.05 -2.86 2.60
CA VAL A 301 16.73 -3.10 1.18
C VAL A 301 16.08 -1.86 0.58
N GLU A 302 16.56 -1.43 -0.58
CA GLU A 302 15.94 -0.38 -1.38
C GLU A 302 14.67 -0.92 -2.07
N PRO A 303 13.50 -0.28 -1.92
CA PRO A 303 12.32 -0.63 -2.68
C PRO A 303 12.52 -0.42 -4.18
N GLY A 304 12.03 -1.37 -4.99
CA GLY A 304 12.07 -1.24 -6.44
C GLY A 304 11.83 -2.59 -7.10
N PRO A 305 12.49 -2.87 -8.23
CA PRO A 305 12.41 -4.17 -8.88
C PRO A 305 13.18 -5.22 -8.08
N MET A 306 12.45 -6.12 -7.42
CA MET A 306 13.02 -7.18 -6.60
C MET A 306 13.23 -8.46 -7.45
N PRO A 307 14.48 -8.95 -7.59
CA PRO A 307 14.76 -10.20 -8.29
C PRO A 307 14.07 -11.40 -7.63
N ILE A 308 13.73 -12.41 -8.44
CA ILE A 308 13.05 -13.63 -7.94
C ILE A 308 13.99 -14.41 -7.04
N GLU A 309 15.26 -14.48 -7.41
CA GLU A 309 16.33 -15.16 -6.66
C GLU A 309 16.56 -14.57 -5.27
N ASP A 310 16.30 -13.27 -5.09
CA ASP A 310 16.49 -12.55 -3.84
C ASP A 310 15.19 -12.43 -3.03
N THR A 311 14.06 -12.92 -3.55
CA THR A 311 12.73 -12.82 -2.92
C THR A 311 12.29 -14.17 -2.36
N HIS A 312 11.97 -14.23 -1.06
CA HIS A 312 11.60 -15.48 -0.39
C HIS A 312 10.24 -15.38 0.31
N GLY A 313 9.41 -16.39 0.05
CA GLY A 313 8.08 -16.51 0.66
C GLY A 313 7.09 -15.53 0.04
N HIS A 314 6.23 -14.96 0.87
CA HIS A 314 5.18 -14.03 0.45
C HIS A 314 5.01 -12.88 1.45
N GLY A 315 4.23 -11.88 1.04
CA GLY A 315 3.85 -10.77 1.89
C GLY A 315 2.64 -11.06 2.77
N TRP A 316 2.34 -10.12 3.67
CA TRP A 316 1.31 -10.22 4.68
C TRP A 316 0.53 -8.92 4.79
N LEU A 317 -0.79 -9.01 4.70
CA LEU A 317 -1.67 -7.95 5.14
C LEU A 317 -2.01 -8.13 6.61
N ALA A 318 -2.03 -7.03 7.36
CA ALA A 318 -2.41 -7.01 8.76
C ALA A 318 -3.10 -5.68 9.10
N THR A 319 -3.71 -5.61 10.27
CA THR A 319 -4.39 -4.40 10.74
C THR A 319 -3.98 -4.03 12.16
N THR A 320 -4.05 -2.75 12.51
CA THR A 320 -3.59 -2.25 13.82
C THR A 320 -4.62 -2.39 14.94
N HIS A 321 -5.77 -3.04 14.68
CA HIS A 321 -6.82 -3.22 15.68
C HIS A 321 -7.58 -4.54 15.50
N PRO A 322 -7.83 -5.32 16.57
CA PRO A 322 -8.47 -6.64 16.47
C PRO A 322 -9.92 -6.60 15.98
N ASP A 323 -10.66 -5.53 16.29
CA ASP A 323 -12.06 -5.35 15.86
C ASP A 323 -12.20 -4.78 14.43
N ALA A 324 -11.07 -4.55 13.75
CA ALA A 324 -11.01 -4.07 12.38
C ALA A 324 -10.16 -5.02 11.52
N PRO A 325 -10.65 -6.23 11.21
CA PRO A 325 -9.95 -7.17 10.33
C PRO A 325 -9.83 -6.62 8.91
N ASN A 326 -8.91 -7.19 8.12
CA ASN A 326 -8.67 -6.79 6.72
C ASN A 326 -9.95 -6.79 5.87
N ALA A 327 -10.91 -7.67 6.19
CA ALA A 327 -12.17 -7.79 5.46
C ALA A 327 -13.04 -6.52 5.45
N ARG A 328 -12.89 -5.66 6.47
CA ARG A 328 -13.63 -4.39 6.60
C ARG A 328 -13.05 -3.27 5.75
N PHE A 329 -11.75 -3.35 5.43
CA PHE A 329 -11.09 -2.34 4.62
C PHE A 329 -11.57 -2.44 3.17
N LYS A 330 -11.82 -1.27 2.59
CA LYS A 330 -12.29 -1.13 1.21
C LYS A 330 -11.11 -1.14 0.25
N GLY A 331 -11.37 -1.56 -0.99
CA GLY A 331 -10.33 -1.72 -2.01
C GLY A 331 -9.38 -2.88 -1.69
N ALA A 332 -8.31 -3.02 -2.47
CA ALA A 332 -7.33 -4.11 -2.39
C ALA A 332 -7.78 -5.48 -2.93
N LEU A 333 -8.18 -5.51 -4.21
CA LEU A 333 -8.34 -6.78 -4.95
C LEU A 333 -7.63 -6.84 -6.32
N PRO A 334 -6.42 -6.27 -6.53
CA PRO A 334 -5.65 -6.67 -7.70
C PRO A 334 -5.06 -8.05 -7.42
N ILE A 335 -5.65 -9.10 -8.01
CA ILE A 335 -5.19 -10.50 -7.88
C ILE A 335 -4.73 -11.04 -9.22
#